data_AF-A0A947GSW7-F1
#
_entry.id   AF-A0A947GSW7-F1
#
_cell.length_a   1.000
_cell.length_b   1.000
_cell.length_c   1.000
_cell.angle_alpha   90.00
_cell.angle_beta   90.00
_cell.angle_gamma   90.00
#
_symmetry.space_group_name_H-M   'P 1'
#
loop_
_entity.id
_entity.type
_entity.pdbx_description
1 polymer ?
#
loop_
_entity_poly.entity_id
_entity_poly.type
_entity_poly.pdbx_seq_one_letter_code
_entity_poly.pdbx_strand_id
1 'polypeptide(L)'
;MNSSERPPDFDRQCRRRATLARVWEDLLVKRDRPEGLGLVRAILSMGLPSALDRLTRHMDRIAGRSFNGRWQRVFAQGQSMIPWLCMLPAIVFTMLGPTPRWRGLPVAATLLAGLAAYVACVRLWPARWSHGQGLLGLQWLVLALLSALLWWQSGPSSIEAEAAPYRHVFAPILLLLLLVAALAFPLADWVLKGMATKHAPLLTRLLARTELFDKPRAPEPSLRRFLHGLINAPLYHPLQLLLLPAIPMVLVPRQYAEWIFAAVGLAVSWLILTFAGMYDRLSLTVRVVKRMFLIGGQGLVSVAIIVLAALRLAGVDYVTTLLDTASARVVSFYILAAYSAFWLYEYWINRALTERLLPLLDVTAPPGARLAWVPYPVRSEAVDSRVQASERAIEVFAGGRFVVTGGYLDPDSKTTCGQWRPYERDDLFQCLADTALRDNDPEETYRAKMAVAEVDKRCKLYFNLLNIGLLALALGLGFGLHSVAKKQQLPGVQGQLLAGERVASQPVDLREQVFTGNTARGPKIFLAVSGGGTRAALYAASVLRGLAQIGRAGDVVLISGVSGGAAALTYFAIHRSELLAAPAGPCGPAELEQMAAQAQPRKGEDPWCRFIEVMARPYIDDVLRGVSELQVL
;
A
#
# COMPACT_ATOMS: atom_id res chain seq x y z
N MET A 1 17.99 -29.52 23.08
CA MET A 1 17.46 -30.31 21.95
C MET A 1 17.62 -29.50 20.67
N ASN A 2 18.15 -30.11 19.60
CA ASN A 2 18.32 -29.39 18.33
C ASN A 2 16.94 -28.92 17.82
N SER A 3 16.86 -27.67 17.38
CA SER A 3 15.73 -27.07 16.67
C SER A 3 15.43 -27.72 15.31
N SER A 4 15.95 -28.92 15.05
CA SER A 4 15.90 -29.66 13.79
C SER A 4 14.75 -30.66 13.68
N GLU A 5 14.08 -31.01 14.78
CA GLU A 5 12.91 -31.88 14.71
C GLU A 5 11.69 -31.07 14.28
N ARG A 6 11.05 -31.50 13.19
CA ARG A 6 9.90 -30.78 12.61
C ARG A 6 8.69 -30.91 13.52
N PRO A 7 7.82 -29.89 13.62
CA PRO A 7 6.53 -30.09 14.25
C PRO A 7 5.74 -31.19 13.50
N PRO A 8 4.87 -31.93 14.19
CA PRO A 8 4.10 -33.03 13.60
C PRO A 8 3.19 -32.56 12.43
N ASP A 9 3.15 -33.34 11.34
CA ASP A 9 2.37 -33.04 10.12
C ASP A 9 1.02 -33.80 10.11
N PHE A 10 0.05 -33.29 10.87
CA PHE A 10 -1.30 -33.86 10.97
C PHE A 10 -2.16 -33.71 9.70
N ASP A 11 -1.68 -32.99 8.68
CA ASP A 11 -2.53 -32.58 7.54
C ASP A 11 -2.50 -33.53 6.34
N ARG A 12 -1.57 -34.49 6.29
CA ARG A 12 -1.51 -35.44 5.18
C ARG A 12 -2.67 -36.43 5.20
N GLN A 13 -3.20 -36.77 6.38
CA GLN A 13 -4.16 -37.87 6.54
C GLN A 13 -5.61 -37.47 6.23
N CYS A 14 -6.07 -36.28 6.62
CA CYS A 14 -7.47 -35.84 6.39
C CYS A 14 -7.71 -35.09 5.06
N ARG A 15 -6.70 -35.02 4.19
CA ARG A 15 -6.69 -34.19 2.96
C ARG A 15 -7.70 -34.60 1.88
N ARG A 16 -8.34 -35.77 1.99
CA ARG A 16 -9.29 -36.29 0.99
C ARG A 16 -10.73 -35.79 1.11
N ARG A 17 -11.10 -35.00 2.12
CA ARG A 17 -12.53 -34.62 2.37
C ARG A 17 -12.86 -33.12 2.44
N ALA A 18 -11.88 -32.22 2.34
CA ALA A 18 -12.10 -30.76 2.51
C ALA A 18 -11.93 -29.96 1.19
N THR A 19 -12.50 -30.44 0.09
CA THR A 19 -12.48 -29.75 -1.20
C THR A 19 -13.58 -28.68 -1.27
N LEU A 20 -13.36 -27.60 -2.03
CA LEU A 20 -14.35 -26.56 -2.36
C LEU A 20 -15.73 -27.12 -2.78
N ALA A 21 -15.74 -28.35 -3.32
CA ALA A 21 -16.93 -29.12 -3.62
C ALA A 21 -17.89 -29.28 -2.42
N ARG A 22 -17.40 -29.52 -1.19
CA ARG A 22 -18.27 -29.60 0.00
C ARG A 22 -18.81 -28.23 0.46
N VAL A 23 -18.09 -27.14 0.20
CA VAL A 23 -18.60 -25.79 0.50
C VAL A 23 -19.78 -25.49 -0.43
N TRP A 24 -19.68 -25.91 -1.70
CA TRP A 24 -20.77 -25.84 -2.66
C TRP A 24 -21.90 -26.83 -2.37
N GLU A 25 -21.60 -28.07 -1.98
CA GLU A 25 -22.61 -29.05 -1.54
C GLU A 25 -23.32 -28.60 -0.27
N ASP A 26 -22.65 -28.08 0.76
CA ASP A 26 -23.32 -27.54 1.96
C ASP A 26 -24.24 -26.34 1.64
N LEU A 27 -23.86 -25.52 0.66
CA LEU A 27 -24.69 -24.42 0.16
C LEU A 27 -25.91 -24.93 -0.62
N LEU A 28 -25.86 -26.14 -1.19
CA LEU A 28 -26.88 -26.73 -2.05
C LEU A 28 -27.73 -27.84 -1.37
N VAL A 29 -27.20 -28.53 -0.37
CA VAL A 29 -27.71 -29.83 0.17
C VAL A 29 -28.53 -29.65 1.45
N LYS A 30 -28.41 -28.55 2.19
CA LYS A 30 -29.37 -28.20 3.26
C LYS A 30 -30.65 -27.53 2.71
N ARG A 31 -31.29 -28.19 1.74
CA ARG A 31 -32.51 -27.71 1.10
C ARG A 31 -33.72 -28.55 1.51
N ASP A 32 -34.04 -28.57 2.80
CA ASP A 32 -35.45 -28.59 3.19
C ASP A 32 -35.98 -27.19 2.86
N ARG A 33 -36.80 -27.09 1.82
CA ARG A 33 -37.23 -25.81 1.21
C ARG A 33 -37.86 -24.89 2.26
N PRO A 34 -37.20 -23.79 2.68
CA PRO A 34 -37.92 -22.73 3.37
C PRO A 34 -38.64 -21.91 2.29
N GLU A 35 -39.98 -21.94 2.29
CA GLU A 35 -40.76 -21.11 1.38
C GLU A 35 -40.61 -19.61 1.72
N GLY A 36 -40.47 -18.75 0.72
CA GLY A 36 -40.50 -17.28 0.84
C GLY A 36 -39.32 -16.64 1.59
N LEU A 37 -39.63 -15.64 2.43
CA LEU A 37 -38.70 -14.83 3.24
C LEU A 37 -37.72 -15.67 4.09
N GLY A 38 -38.01 -16.95 4.33
CA GLY A 38 -37.13 -17.90 5.01
C GLY A 38 -35.84 -18.21 4.26
N LEU A 39 -35.84 -18.19 2.92
CA LEU A 39 -34.66 -18.45 2.09
C LEU A 39 -33.63 -17.31 2.19
N VAL A 40 -34.10 -16.06 2.07
CA VAL A 40 -33.26 -14.86 2.22
C VAL A 40 -32.70 -14.80 3.64
N ARG A 41 -33.53 -15.12 4.64
CA ARG A 41 -33.10 -15.21 6.04
C ARG A 41 -32.03 -16.28 6.23
N ALA A 42 -32.21 -17.49 5.71
CA ALA A 42 -31.26 -18.60 5.84
C ALA A 42 -29.91 -18.33 5.12
N ILE A 43 -29.96 -17.75 3.91
CA ILE A 43 -28.78 -17.39 3.14
C ILE A 43 -27.98 -16.27 3.84
N LEU A 44 -28.66 -15.22 4.31
CA LEU A 44 -28.03 -14.09 5.00
C LEU A 44 -27.62 -14.41 6.45
N SER A 45 -28.33 -15.30 7.15
CA SER A 45 -28.07 -15.57 8.57
C SER A 45 -27.07 -16.70 8.82
N MET A 46 -26.89 -17.67 7.92
CA MET A 46 -25.98 -18.81 8.21
C MET A 46 -25.11 -19.24 7.03
N GLY A 47 -25.62 -19.22 5.80
CA GLY A 47 -24.89 -19.71 4.62
C GLY A 47 -23.68 -18.83 4.25
N LEU A 48 -23.92 -17.54 4.00
CA LEU A 48 -22.88 -16.62 3.53
C LEU A 48 -21.78 -16.37 4.58
N PRO A 49 -22.09 -16.07 5.87
CA PRO A 49 -21.06 -15.89 6.90
C PRO A 49 -20.14 -17.10 7.09
N SER A 50 -20.70 -18.31 7.06
CA SER A 50 -19.94 -19.54 7.26
C SER A 50 -19.09 -19.90 6.04
N ALA A 51 -19.57 -19.61 4.82
CA ALA A 51 -18.79 -19.75 3.61
C ALA A 51 -17.61 -18.77 3.58
N LEU A 52 -17.85 -17.50 3.92
CA LEU A 52 -16.82 -16.46 4.01
C LEU A 52 -15.76 -16.80 5.07
N ASP A 53 -16.17 -17.19 6.29
CA ASP A 53 -15.25 -17.62 7.35
C ASP A 53 -14.39 -18.84 6.93
N ARG A 54 -14.99 -19.83 6.26
CA ARG A 54 -14.24 -20.99 5.77
C ARG A 54 -13.23 -20.59 4.70
N LEU A 55 -13.63 -19.73 3.75
CA LEU A 55 -12.75 -19.23 2.69
C LEU A 55 -11.60 -18.42 3.28
N THR A 56 -11.88 -17.47 4.18
CA THR A 56 -10.87 -16.59 4.77
C THR A 56 -9.90 -17.37 5.65
N ARG A 57 -10.37 -18.31 6.47
CA ARG A 57 -9.50 -19.21 7.25
C ARG A 57 -8.66 -20.11 6.35
N HIS A 58 -9.22 -20.59 5.24
CA HIS A 58 -8.47 -21.41 4.30
C HIS A 58 -7.33 -20.62 3.66
N MET A 59 -7.61 -19.39 3.21
CA MET A 59 -6.60 -18.48 2.67
C MET A 59 -5.54 -18.12 3.72
N ASP A 60 -5.97 -17.74 4.93
CA ASP A 60 -5.08 -17.36 6.03
C ASP A 60 -4.16 -18.54 6.40
N ARG A 61 -4.72 -19.75 6.46
CA ARG A 61 -3.94 -20.98 6.69
C ARG A 61 -2.91 -21.24 5.59
N ILE A 62 -3.28 -21.08 4.33
CA ILE A 62 -2.36 -21.32 3.20
C ILE A 62 -1.23 -20.29 3.20
N ALA A 63 -1.54 -19.02 3.42
CA ALA A 63 -0.57 -17.94 3.36
C ALA A 63 0.31 -17.85 4.62
N GLY A 64 -0.29 -18.02 5.80
CA GLY A 64 0.33 -17.72 7.09
C GLY A 64 1.17 -18.85 7.69
N ARG A 65 1.03 -20.11 7.25
CA ARG A 65 1.66 -21.24 7.92
C ARG A 65 3.18 -21.30 7.72
N SER A 66 3.94 -21.33 8.82
CA SER A 66 5.41 -21.36 8.81
C SER A 66 6.03 -22.75 8.85
N PHE A 67 5.32 -23.80 9.30
CA PHE A 67 5.76 -25.20 9.20
C PHE A 67 4.71 -26.13 8.56
N ASN A 68 5.15 -27.23 7.94
CA ASN A 68 4.32 -28.23 7.24
C ASN A 68 3.35 -27.68 6.15
N GLY A 69 3.61 -26.47 5.64
CA GLY A 69 2.84 -25.84 4.56
C GLY A 69 3.24 -26.37 3.18
N ARG A 70 2.30 -26.37 2.22
CA ARG A 70 2.60 -26.78 0.82
C ARG A 70 3.73 -25.94 0.21
N TRP A 71 3.78 -24.66 0.57
CA TRP A 71 4.71 -23.66 0.04
C TRP A 71 6.14 -23.76 0.61
N GLN A 72 6.34 -24.48 1.71
CA GLN A 72 7.68 -24.62 2.29
C GLN A 72 8.59 -25.56 1.51
N ARG A 73 8.01 -26.43 0.67
CA ARG A 73 8.77 -27.17 -0.34
C ARG A 73 9.43 -26.23 -1.37
N VAL A 74 8.89 -25.02 -1.51
CA VAL A 74 9.36 -24.03 -2.48
C VAL A 74 10.25 -22.98 -1.81
N PHE A 75 9.88 -22.53 -0.60
CA PHE A 75 10.36 -21.25 -0.03
C PHE A 75 11.11 -21.36 1.32
N ALA A 76 11.59 -22.55 1.70
CA ALA A 76 12.25 -22.87 2.98
C ALA A 76 11.32 -23.04 4.20
N GLN A 77 11.75 -23.89 5.14
CA GLN A 77 11.01 -24.18 6.37
C GLN A 77 11.15 -23.03 7.38
N GLY A 78 10.12 -22.84 8.22
CA GLY A 78 10.08 -21.81 9.25
C GLY A 78 9.63 -20.43 8.78
N GLN A 79 9.38 -20.26 7.47
CA GLN A 79 8.86 -19.04 6.88
C GLN A 79 7.48 -19.27 6.27
N SER A 80 6.61 -18.26 6.40
CA SER A 80 5.30 -18.26 5.74
C SER A 80 5.42 -17.90 4.26
N MET A 81 4.33 -17.98 3.48
CA MET A 81 4.32 -17.57 2.07
C MET A 81 4.33 -16.02 1.92
N ILE A 82 3.92 -15.29 2.94
CA ILE A 82 3.73 -13.83 2.91
C ILE A 82 4.98 -13.03 2.47
N PRO A 83 6.18 -13.21 3.04
CA PRO A 83 7.35 -12.41 2.65
C PRO A 83 7.71 -12.61 1.18
N TRP A 84 7.36 -13.75 0.60
CA TRP A 84 7.54 -14.07 -0.80
C TRP A 84 6.52 -13.34 -1.66
N LEU A 85 5.24 -13.45 -1.30
CA LEU A 85 4.16 -12.75 -2.01
C LEU A 85 4.30 -11.23 -1.95
N CYS A 86 4.83 -10.67 -0.87
CA CYS A 86 5.06 -9.23 -0.75
C CYS A 86 6.33 -8.79 -1.49
N MET A 87 7.32 -9.68 -1.64
CA MET A 87 8.55 -9.40 -2.39
C MET A 87 8.32 -9.34 -3.91
N LEU A 88 7.43 -10.17 -4.46
CA LEU A 88 7.10 -10.15 -5.89
C LEU A 88 6.65 -8.77 -6.41
N PRO A 89 5.61 -8.13 -5.84
CA PRO A 89 5.22 -6.79 -6.25
C PRO A 89 6.32 -5.78 -5.96
N ALA A 90 7.09 -5.93 -4.87
CA ALA A 90 8.22 -5.06 -4.57
C ALA A 90 9.28 -5.08 -5.68
N ILE A 91 9.64 -6.26 -6.21
CA ILE A 91 10.56 -6.40 -7.36
C ILE A 91 9.94 -5.77 -8.61
N VAL A 92 8.65 -6.03 -8.87
CA VAL A 92 7.93 -5.47 -10.03
C VAL A 92 7.91 -3.94 -10.00
N PHE A 93 7.53 -3.34 -8.87
CA PHE A 93 7.49 -1.89 -8.71
C PHE A 93 8.88 -1.25 -8.64
N THR A 94 9.90 -1.98 -8.22
CA THR A 94 11.29 -1.50 -8.26
C THR A 94 11.82 -1.43 -9.70
N MET A 95 11.31 -2.24 -10.62
CA MET A 95 11.75 -2.24 -12.02
C MET A 95 10.87 -1.41 -12.95
N LEU A 96 9.55 -1.48 -12.76
CA LEU A 96 8.59 -0.75 -13.58
C LEU A 96 8.30 0.66 -13.04
N GLY A 97 8.66 0.95 -11.78
CA GLY A 97 8.10 2.08 -11.07
C GLY A 97 6.58 1.91 -10.85
N PRO A 98 5.93 2.92 -10.25
CA PRO A 98 4.49 2.92 -10.00
C PRO A 98 3.65 3.24 -11.25
N THR A 99 4.24 3.28 -12.44
CA THR A 99 3.52 3.52 -13.69
C THR A 99 3.74 2.38 -14.69
N PRO A 100 2.74 1.48 -14.87
CA PRO A 100 2.88 0.30 -15.70
C PRO A 100 2.73 0.66 -17.17
N ARG A 101 3.84 1.00 -17.81
CA ARG A 101 3.98 0.89 -19.26
C ARG A 101 4.87 -0.30 -19.55
N TRP A 102 4.51 -1.06 -20.59
CA TRP A 102 5.40 -2.11 -21.08
C TRP A 102 6.66 -1.45 -21.63
N ARG A 103 7.80 -1.71 -20.98
CA ARG A 103 9.10 -1.11 -21.30
C ARG A 103 10.02 -2.03 -22.12
N GLY A 104 9.39 -2.92 -22.88
CA GLY A 104 10.08 -3.85 -23.77
C GLY A 104 10.71 -5.07 -23.08
N LEU A 105 11.36 -5.88 -23.92
CA LEU A 105 12.05 -7.11 -23.55
C LEU A 105 13.14 -6.93 -22.46
N PRO A 106 13.94 -5.85 -22.43
CA PRO A 106 15.01 -5.71 -21.43
C PRO A 106 14.48 -5.70 -19.99
N VAL A 107 13.39 -4.95 -19.73
CA VAL A 107 12.79 -4.85 -18.39
C VAL A 107 12.12 -6.16 -17.99
N ALA A 108 11.50 -6.88 -18.93
CA ALA A 108 10.95 -8.20 -18.68
C ALA A 108 12.03 -9.23 -18.39
N ALA A 109 13.15 -9.20 -19.12
CA ALA A 109 14.29 -10.07 -18.92
C ALA A 109 14.96 -9.82 -17.56
N THR A 110 15.17 -8.56 -17.15
CA THR A 110 15.70 -8.24 -15.81
C THR A 110 14.74 -8.62 -14.69
N LEU A 111 13.43 -8.47 -14.89
CA LEU A 111 12.42 -8.95 -13.95
C LEU A 111 12.46 -10.46 -13.77
N LEU A 112 12.46 -11.21 -14.88
CA LEU A 112 12.52 -12.66 -14.88
C LEU A 112 13.84 -13.17 -14.30
N ALA A 113 14.96 -12.53 -14.65
CA ALA A 113 16.28 -12.85 -14.11
C ALA A 113 16.34 -12.56 -12.60
N GLY A 114 15.85 -11.41 -12.14
CA GLY A 114 15.79 -11.06 -10.72
C GLY A 114 14.91 -12.01 -9.92
N LEU A 115 13.76 -12.40 -10.47
CA LEU A 115 12.88 -13.41 -9.87
C LEU A 115 13.54 -14.79 -9.81
N ALA A 116 14.15 -15.23 -10.92
CA ALA A 116 14.84 -16.51 -11.00
C ALA A 116 16.03 -16.56 -10.04
N ALA A 117 16.83 -15.49 -9.99
CA ALA A 117 17.95 -15.35 -9.06
C ALA A 117 17.47 -15.39 -7.61
N TYR A 118 16.40 -14.67 -7.27
CA TYR A 118 15.82 -14.70 -5.93
C TYR A 118 15.37 -16.12 -5.55
N VAL A 119 14.63 -16.82 -6.40
CA VAL A 119 14.19 -18.20 -6.15
C VAL A 119 15.39 -19.16 -6.05
N ALA A 120 16.39 -19.01 -6.90
CA ALA A 120 17.61 -19.83 -6.88
C ALA A 120 18.42 -19.61 -5.60
N CYS A 121 18.70 -18.36 -5.23
CA CYS A 121 19.40 -18.00 -4.00
C CYS A 121 18.72 -18.60 -2.77
N VAL A 122 17.39 -18.65 -2.76
CA VAL A 122 16.59 -19.17 -1.65
C VAL A 122 16.63 -20.69 -1.55
N ARG A 123 16.61 -21.38 -2.69
CA ARG A 123 16.72 -22.85 -2.72
C ARG A 123 18.12 -23.34 -2.40
N LEU A 124 19.12 -22.59 -2.85
CA LEU A 124 20.53 -22.86 -2.59
C LEU A 124 20.97 -22.31 -1.21
N TRP A 125 20.11 -21.54 -0.55
CA TRP A 125 20.41 -20.92 0.74
C TRP A 125 20.62 -22.00 1.81
N PRO A 126 21.78 -22.02 2.50
CA PRO A 126 22.05 -23.02 3.52
C PRO A 126 20.99 -22.98 4.64
N ALA A 127 20.48 -24.14 5.06
CA ALA A 127 19.48 -24.25 6.14
C ALA A 127 19.92 -23.57 7.45
N ARG A 128 21.23 -23.46 7.71
CA ARG A 128 21.81 -22.72 8.85
C ARG A 128 21.46 -21.22 8.86
N TRP A 129 21.18 -20.62 7.71
CA TRP A 129 20.83 -19.21 7.55
C TRP A 129 19.32 -19.00 7.30
N SER A 130 18.48 -20.00 7.58
CA SER A 130 17.01 -19.96 7.45
C SER A 130 16.30 -19.10 8.52
N HIS A 131 17.06 -18.50 9.44
CA HIS A 131 16.56 -17.53 10.40
C HIS A 131 16.02 -16.29 9.67
N GLY A 132 14.99 -15.64 10.24
CA GLY A 132 14.31 -14.50 9.59
C GLY A 132 15.26 -13.40 9.09
N GLN A 133 16.35 -13.13 9.82
CA GLN A 133 17.37 -12.16 9.42
C GLN A 133 18.06 -12.47 8.09
N GLY A 134 18.37 -13.75 7.84
CA GLY A 134 19.09 -14.15 6.62
C GLY A 134 18.23 -13.90 5.38
N LEU A 135 16.94 -14.22 5.48
CA LEU A 135 15.99 -13.99 4.39
C LEU A 135 15.72 -12.50 4.17
N LEU A 136 15.56 -11.71 5.24
CA LEU A 136 15.44 -10.25 5.10
C LEU A 136 16.68 -9.64 4.45
N GLY A 137 17.88 -10.05 4.89
CA GLY A 137 19.13 -9.58 4.30
C GLY A 137 19.25 -9.93 2.81
N LEU A 138 18.81 -11.14 2.42
CA LEU A 138 18.76 -11.55 1.02
C LEU A 138 17.76 -10.70 0.21
N GLN A 139 16.56 -10.44 0.74
CA GLN A 139 15.58 -9.58 0.08
C GLN A 139 16.09 -8.16 -0.10
N TRP A 140 16.71 -7.60 0.94
CA TRP A 140 17.35 -6.29 0.86
C TRP A 140 18.44 -6.26 -0.22
N LEU A 141 19.34 -7.26 -0.23
CA LEU A 141 20.42 -7.35 -1.21
C LEU A 141 19.88 -7.44 -2.64
N VAL A 142 18.86 -8.27 -2.88
CA VAL A 142 18.23 -8.39 -4.21
C VAL A 142 17.65 -7.05 -4.64
N LEU A 143 16.88 -6.37 -3.79
CA LEU A 143 16.33 -5.06 -4.13
C LEU A 143 17.41 -3.99 -4.32
N ALA A 144 18.50 -4.05 -3.56
CA ALA A 144 19.60 -3.11 -3.67
C ALA A 144 20.33 -3.29 -5.01
N LEU A 145 20.61 -4.53 -5.40
CA LEU A 145 21.21 -4.86 -6.70
C LEU A 145 20.28 -4.47 -7.86
N LEU A 146 18.99 -4.74 -7.73
CA LEU A 146 17.97 -4.33 -8.71
C LEU A 146 17.90 -2.81 -8.84
N SER A 147 17.93 -2.09 -7.72
CA SER A 147 17.92 -0.62 -7.70
C SER A 147 19.21 -0.05 -8.31
N ALA A 148 20.37 -0.64 -8.02
CA ALA A 148 21.64 -0.25 -8.62
C ALA A 148 21.67 -0.52 -10.14
N LEU A 149 21.12 -1.66 -10.57
CA LEU A 149 20.99 -2.01 -11.98
C LEU A 149 20.05 -1.03 -12.70
N LEU A 150 18.92 -0.69 -12.10
CA LEU A 150 18.01 0.34 -12.59
C LEU A 150 18.76 1.66 -12.76
N TRP A 151 19.51 2.08 -11.75
CA TRP A 151 20.27 3.34 -11.76
C TRP A 151 21.33 3.38 -12.85
N TRP A 152 22.01 2.25 -13.07
CA TRP A 152 23.04 2.10 -14.09
C TRP A 152 22.46 2.07 -15.52
N GLN A 153 21.30 1.44 -15.71
CA GLN A 153 20.63 1.37 -17.01
C GLN A 153 19.89 2.66 -17.38
N SER A 154 19.40 3.40 -16.39
CA SER A 154 18.73 4.69 -16.61
C SER A 154 19.73 5.78 -16.97
N GLY A 155 19.55 6.40 -18.15
CA GLY A 155 20.30 7.59 -18.53
C GLY A 155 19.91 8.79 -17.68
N PRO A 156 20.76 9.83 -17.57
CA PRO A 156 20.45 11.05 -16.82
C PRO A 156 19.20 11.78 -17.32
N SER A 157 18.85 11.58 -18.59
CA SER A 157 17.68 12.14 -19.26
C SER A 157 16.50 11.17 -19.36
N SER A 158 16.62 9.94 -18.86
CA SER A 158 15.54 8.95 -18.98
C SER A 158 14.37 9.33 -18.09
N ILE A 159 13.24 9.62 -18.72
CA ILE A 159 12.00 10.04 -18.04
C ILE A 159 10.92 8.97 -18.11
N GLU A 160 9.89 9.12 -17.28
CA GLU A 160 8.77 8.17 -17.14
C GLU A 160 8.09 7.80 -18.49
N ALA A 161 8.02 8.74 -19.43
CA ALA A 161 7.42 8.49 -20.75
C ALA A 161 8.22 7.60 -21.65
N GLU A 162 9.53 7.55 -21.47
CA GLU A 162 10.38 6.79 -22.36
C GLU A 162 10.17 5.29 -22.12
N ALA A 163 10.33 4.51 -23.17
CA ALA A 163 10.29 3.05 -23.05
C ALA A 163 11.51 2.49 -22.30
N ALA A 164 12.49 3.35 -21.95
CA ALA A 164 13.69 3.00 -21.21
C ALA A 164 13.44 2.94 -19.68
N PRO A 165 14.26 2.20 -18.93
CA PRO A 165 14.27 2.28 -17.47
C PRO A 165 14.56 3.72 -17.00
N TYR A 166 13.85 4.19 -15.97
CA TYR A 166 14.02 5.54 -15.42
C TYR A 166 14.17 5.48 -13.90
N ARG A 167 14.77 6.52 -13.31
CA ARG A 167 14.97 6.63 -11.87
C ARG A 167 13.69 7.11 -11.20
N HIS A 168 13.22 6.36 -10.22
CA HIS A 168 11.98 6.65 -9.49
C HIS A 168 12.20 6.58 -7.97
N VAL A 169 11.41 7.33 -7.21
CA VAL A 169 11.61 7.52 -5.75
C VAL A 169 11.22 6.26 -4.96
N PHE A 170 10.41 5.38 -5.55
CA PHE A 170 9.96 4.15 -4.87
C PHE A 170 11.11 3.22 -4.46
N ALA A 171 12.13 3.04 -5.31
CA ALA A 171 13.26 2.15 -5.04
C ALA A 171 14.04 2.54 -3.77
N PRO A 172 14.53 3.79 -3.62
CA PRO A 172 15.21 4.20 -2.40
C PRO A 172 14.29 4.17 -1.17
N ILE A 173 13.01 4.54 -1.29
CA ILE A 173 12.05 4.43 -0.17
C ILE A 173 11.94 2.98 0.32
N LEU A 174 11.78 2.03 -0.60
CA LEU A 174 11.65 0.61 -0.26
C LEU A 174 12.91 0.06 0.41
N LEU A 175 14.10 0.39 -0.11
CA LEU A 175 15.38 -0.01 0.50
C LEU A 175 15.54 0.53 1.92
N LEU A 176 15.10 1.77 2.12
CA LEU A 176 15.17 2.45 3.39
C LEU A 176 14.20 1.85 4.41
N LEU A 177 12.97 1.50 3.99
CA LEU A 177 12.02 0.75 4.80
C LEU A 177 12.60 -0.59 5.25
N LEU A 178 13.21 -1.35 4.33
CA LEU A 178 13.83 -2.63 4.66
C LEU A 178 15.07 -2.49 5.53
N LEU A 179 15.82 -1.39 5.41
CA LEU A 179 16.91 -1.08 6.32
C LEU A 179 16.39 -0.86 7.75
N VAL A 180 15.28 -0.13 7.91
CA VAL A 180 14.62 0.02 9.22
C VAL A 180 14.10 -1.33 9.72
N ALA A 181 13.54 -2.17 8.85
CA ALA A 181 13.13 -3.52 9.22
C ALA A 181 14.31 -4.39 9.68
N ALA A 182 15.52 -4.18 9.14
CA ALA A 182 16.71 -4.90 9.57
C ALA A 182 17.11 -4.53 11.01
N LEU A 183 16.94 -3.25 11.41
CA LEU A 183 17.12 -2.78 12.79
C LEU A 183 16.09 -3.37 13.76
N ALA A 184 14.97 -3.88 13.26
CA ALA A 184 13.90 -4.44 14.08
C ALA A 184 14.33 -5.70 14.85
N PHE A 185 15.31 -6.47 14.36
CA PHE A 185 15.86 -7.61 15.08
C PHE A 185 16.73 -7.23 16.28
N PRO A 186 17.83 -6.46 16.13
CA PRO A 186 18.63 -6.05 17.29
C PRO A 186 17.82 -5.21 18.28
N LEU A 187 16.83 -4.44 17.81
CA LEU A 187 15.92 -3.72 18.69
C LEU A 187 15.05 -4.68 19.51
N ALA A 188 14.49 -5.73 18.90
CA ALA A 188 13.71 -6.73 19.63
C ALA A 188 14.58 -7.45 20.68
N ASP A 189 15.83 -7.76 20.34
CA ASP A 189 16.81 -8.35 21.26
C ASP A 189 17.06 -7.45 22.47
N TRP A 190 17.23 -6.15 22.23
CA TRP A 190 17.47 -5.17 23.28
C TRP A 190 16.23 -4.96 24.17
N VAL A 191 15.07 -4.72 23.56
CA VAL A 191 13.82 -4.46 24.30
C VAL A 191 13.40 -5.65 25.14
N LEU A 192 13.56 -6.89 24.65
CA LEU A 192 13.16 -8.11 25.35
C LEU A 192 14.30 -8.77 26.15
N LYS A 193 15.46 -8.11 26.27
CA LYS A 193 16.59 -8.62 27.03
C LYS A 193 16.18 -8.98 28.48
N GLY A 194 16.54 -10.19 28.91
CA GLY A 194 16.28 -10.69 30.27
C GLY A 194 14.84 -11.14 30.56
N MET A 195 13.90 -11.02 29.60
CA MET A 195 12.51 -11.42 29.81
C MET A 195 12.34 -12.93 29.93
N ALA A 196 12.99 -13.70 29.05
CA ALA A 196 12.90 -15.16 29.06
C ALA A 196 13.41 -15.73 30.38
N THR A 197 14.56 -15.27 30.86
CA THR A 197 15.13 -15.71 32.15
C THR A 197 14.23 -15.35 33.34
N LYS A 198 13.51 -14.22 33.28
CA LYS A 198 12.65 -13.74 34.38
C LYS A 198 11.28 -14.42 34.40
N HIS A 199 10.66 -14.64 33.24
CA HIS A 199 9.24 -15.00 33.14
C HIS A 199 8.97 -16.38 32.53
N ALA A 200 9.91 -17.01 31.81
CA ALA A 200 9.67 -18.31 31.17
C ALA A 200 9.26 -19.41 32.17
N PRO A 201 9.86 -19.54 33.38
CA PRO A 201 9.45 -20.59 34.31
C PRO A 201 7.97 -20.51 34.73
N LEU A 202 7.46 -19.30 34.91
CA LEU A 202 6.05 -19.05 35.24
C LEU A 202 5.16 -19.32 34.03
N LEU A 203 5.49 -18.75 32.87
CA LEU A 203 4.67 -18.84 31.66
C LEU A 203 4.61 -20.27 31.10
N THR A 204 5.70 -21.02 31.13
CA THR A 204 5.71 -22.44 30.73
C THR A 204 4.88 -23.30 31.68
N ARG A 205 4.88 -22.99 32.98
CA ARG A 205 4.02 -23.68 33.96
C ARG A 205 2.54 -23.42 33.69
N LEU A 206 2.16 -22.17 33.43
CA LEU A 206 0.79 -21.80 33.07
C LEU A 206 0.38 -22.39 31.72
N LEU A 207 1.31 -22.44 30.76
CA LEU A 207 1.09 -23.06 29.46
C LEU A 207 0.71 -24.54 29.62
N ALA A 208 1.37 -25.27 30.52
CA ALA A 208 1.04 -26.68 30.77
C ALA A 208 -0.36 -26.90 31.36
N ARG A 209 -1.01 -25.87 31.90
CA ARG A 209 -2.35 -25.94 32.50
C ARG A 209 -3.44 -25.24 31.68
N THR A 210 -3.07 -24.52 30.62
CA THR A 210 -4.03 -23.74 29.82
C THR A 210 -4.46 -24.55 28.60
N GLU A 211 -5.76 -24.64 28.31
CA GLU A 211 -6.29 -25.16 27.05
C GLU A 211 -6.46 -24.03 26.03
N LEU A 212 -5.64 -24.06 24.98
CA LEU A 212 -5.64 -23.07 23.90
C LEU A 212 -6.57 -23.46 22.73
N PHE A 213 -7.31 -24.56 22.81
CA PHE A 213 -8.35 -24.91 21.83
C PHE A 213 -9.77 -24.67 22.38
N ASP A 214 -10.08 -23.42 22.73
CA ASP A 214 -11.42 -23.05 23.20
C ASP A 214 -12.51 -23.17 22.10
N LYS A 215 -13.77 -23.43 22.46
CA LYS A 215 -14.88 -23.49 21.49
C LYS A 215 -15.50 -22.09 21.34
N PRO A 216 -15.43 -21.44 20.15
CA PRO A 216 -16.16 -20.19 19.95
C PRO A 216 -17.66 -20.46 20.15
N ARG A 217 -18.25 -19.84 21.17
CA ARG A 217 -19.68 -19.93 21.44
C ARG A 217 -20.41 -19.21 20.31
N ALA A 218 -21.25 -19.91 19.56
CA ALA A 218 -22.10 -19.24 18.58
C ALA A 218 -23.15 -18.41 19.34
N PRO A 219 -23.15 -17.07 19.24
CA PRO A 219 -24.20 -16.29 19.86
C PRO A 219 -25.53 -16.64 19.20
N GLU A 220 -26.58 -16.82 20.01
CA GLU A 220 -27.93 -16.98 19.47
C GLU A 220 -28.33 -15.75 18.64
N PRO A 221 -28.82 -15.94 17.40
CA PRO A 221 -29.25 -14.84 16.56
C PRO A 221 -30.49 -14.17 17.16
N SER A 222 -30.39 -12.91 17.56
CA SER A 222 -31.52 -12.11 18.06
C SER A 222 -31.64 -10.78 17.32
N LEU A 223 -32.87 -10.33 17.10
CA LEU A 223 -33.16 -9.05 16.44
C LEU A 223 -32.53 -7.87 17.21
N ARG A 224 -32.53 -7.95 18.55
CA ARG A 224 -31.88 -6.96 19.41
C ARG A 224 -30.37 -6.88 19.17
N ARG A 225 -29.69 -8.03 19.00
CA ARG A 225 -28.26 -8.06 18.61
C ARG A 225 -28.02 -7.54 17.21
N PHE A 226 -28.93 -7.81 16.26
CA PHE A 226 -28.85 -7.23 14.92
C PHE A 226 -28.93 -5.70 14.96
N LEU A 227 -29.95 -5.14 15.64
CA LEU A 227 -30.11 -3.68 15.77
C LEU A 227 -28.94 -3.04 16.52
N HIS A 228 -28.45 -3.70 17.57
CA HIS A 228 -27.25 -3.25 18.28
C HIS A 228 -26.00 -3.26 17.37
N GLY A 229 -25.80 -4.34 16.59
CA GLY A 229 -24.72 -4.44 15.61
C GLY A 229 -24.83 -3.40 14.50
N LEU A 230 -26.05 -3.13 14.04
CA LEU A 230 -26.34 -2.16 12.96
C LEU A 230 -25.93 -0.74 13.34
N ILE A 231 -26.13 -0.37 14.61
CA ILE A 231 -25.76 0.97 15.10
C ILE A 231 -24.29 0.98 15.52
N ASN A 232 -23.87 0.02 16.34
CA ASN A 232 -22.60 0.13 17.04
C ASN A 232 -21.39 -0.35 16.23
N ALA A 233 -21.52 -1.41 15.42
CA ALA A 233 -20.36 -1.96 14.72
C ALA A 233 -19.73 -0.97 13.71
N PRO A 234 -20.50 -0.20 12.93
CA PRO A 234 -19.96 0.85 12.06
C PRO A 234 -19.32 2.00 12.83
N LEU A 235 -19.91 2.41 13.96
CA LEU A 235 -19.40 3.49 14.80
C LEU A 235 -18.10 3.13 15.51
N TYR A 236 -17.91 1.87 15.91
CA TYR A 236 -16.65 1.39 16.48
C TYR A 236 -15.54 1.17 15.44
N HIS A 237 -15.89 1.14 14.15
CA HIS A 237 -14.98 0.83 13.05
C HIS A 237 -15.07 1.87 11.92
N PRO A 238 -14.84 3.17 12.21
CA PRO A 238 -15.05 4.25 11.24
C PRO A 238 -14.11 4.15 10.05
N LEU A 239 -12.85 3.75 10.27
CA LEU A 239 -11.89 3.59 9.16
C LEU A 239 -12.26 2.43 8.24
N GLN A 240 -12.75 1.31 8.78
CA GLN A 240 -13.25 0.18 7.99
C GLN A 240 -14.47 0.58 7.17
N LEU A 241 -15.37 1.38 7.79
CA LEU A 241 -16.58 1.87 7.14
C LEU A 241 -16.24 2.73 5.92
N LEU A 242 -15.25 3.62 6.06
CA LEU A 242 -14.88 4.61 5.05
C LEU A 242 -13.90 4.09 3.98
N LEU A 243 -13.07 3.09 4.28
CA LEU A 243 -12.05 2.62 3.33
C LEU A 243 -12.67 2.06 2.04
N LEU A 244 -13.69 1.20 2.14
CA LEU A 244 -14.30 0.58 0.97
C LEU A 244 -14.95 1.60 0.01
N PRO A 245 -15.75 2.59 0.47
CA PRO A 245 -16.26 3.64 -0.42
C PRO A 245 -15.16 4.59 -0.91
N ALA A 246 -14.07 4.78 -0.17
CA ALA A 246 -12.99 5.67 -0.59
C ALA A 246 -12.21 5.15 -1.82
N ILE A 247 -12.02 3.84 -1.95
CA ILE A 247 -11.32 3.22 -3.08
C ILE A 247 -11.93 3.62 -4.44
N PRO A 248 -13.21 3.35 -4.73
CA PRO A 248 -13.82 3.76 -6.00
C PRO A 248 -13.84 5.28 -6.16
N MET A 249 -13.99 6.04 -5.07
CA MET A 249 -13.94 7.51 -5.13
C MET A 249 -12.57 8.06 -5.52
N VAL A 250 -11.49 7.31 -5.33
CA VAL A 250 -10.15 7.70 -5.80
C VAL A 250 -9.87 7.16 -7.21
N LEU A 251 -10.37 5.97 -7.54
CA LEU A 251 -10.02 5.27 -8.78
C LEU A 251 -10.93 5.58 -9.98
N VAL A 252 -12.20 5.90 -9.73
CA VAL A 252 -13.20 6.07 -10.80
C VAL A 252 -13.21 7.53 -11.28
N PRO A 253 -13.28 7.82 -12.59
CA PRO A 253 -13.41 9.19 -13.10
C PRO A 253 -14.64 9.91 -12.54
N ARG A 254 -14.57 11.23 -12.35
CA ARG A 254 -15.64 12.02 -11.71
C ARG A 254 -17.02 11.85 -12.36
N GLN A 255 -17.07 11.68 -13.68
CA GLN A 255 -18.32 11.45 -14.42
C GLN A 255 -19.08 10.18 -14.01
N TYR A 256 -18.39 9.22 -13.38
CA TYR A 256 -18.98 8.00 -12.85
C TYR A 256 -18.92 7.95 -11.32
N ALA A 257 -18.00 8.69 -10.68
CA ALA A 257 -17.83 8.75 -9.23
C ALA A 257 -18.81 9.72 -8.58
N GLU A 258 -20.10 9.46 -8.72
CA GLU A 258 -21.16 10.24 -8.07
C GLU A 258 -21.35 9.84 -6.60
N TRP A 259 -22.06 10.70 -5.85
CA TRP A 259 -22.51 10.42 -4.48
C TRP A 259 -23.21 9.07 -4.32
N ILE A 260 -23.83 8.55 -5.40
CA ILE A 260 -24.47 7.23 -5.42
C ILE A 260 -23.46 6.10 -5.18
N PHE A 261 -22.27 6.13 -5.80
CA PHE A 261 -21.25 5.11 -5.57
C PHE A 261 -20.69 5.16 -4.14
N ALA A 262 -20.48 6.37 -3.61
CA ALA A 262 -20.08 6.54 -2.21
C ALA A 262 -21.16 5.99 -1.26
N ALA A 263 -22.44 6.29 -1.52
CA ALA A 263 -23.57 5.82 -0.72
C ALA A 263 -23.72 4.29 -0.77
N VAL A 264 -23.61 3.68 -1.95
CA VAL A 264 -23.66 2.21 -2.12
C VAL A 264 -22.47 1.56 -1.41
N GLY A 265 -21.26 2.08 -1.60
CA GLY A 265 -20.06 1.56 -0.93
C GLY A 265 -20.17 1.66 0.61
N LEU A 266 -20.69 2.78 1.11
CA LEU A 266 -20.96 2.98 2.54
C LEU A 266 -21.99 1.97 3.05
N ALA A 267 -23.11 1.79 2.34
CA ALA A 267 -24.15 0.84 2.70
C ALA A 267 -23.63 -0.61 2.75
N VAL A 268 -22.80 -1.01 1.77
CA VAL A 268 -22.16 -2.34 1.74
C VAL A 268 -21.21 -2.50 2.92
N SER A 269 -20.32 -1.54 3.17
CA SER A 269 -19.45 -1.55 4.36
C SER A 269 -20.23 -1.65 5.66
N TRP A 270 -21.30 -0.87 5.78
CA TRP A 270 -22.16 -0.82 6.96
C TRP A 270 -22.77 -2.20 7.24
N LEU A 271 -23.30 -2.85 6.22
CA LEU A 271 -23.86 -4.20 6.33
C LEU A 271 -22.79 -5.24 6.71
N ILE A 272 -21.62 -5.21 6.07
CA ILE A 272 -20.51 -6.14 6.39
C ILE A 272 -20.10 -5.99 7.87
N LEU A 273 -19.94 -4.76 8.36
CA LEU A 273 -19.58 -4.50 9.76
C LEU A 273 -20.69 -4.93 10.73
N THR A 274 -21.94 -4.71 10.36
CA THR A 274 -23.11 -5.18 11.13
C THR A 274 -23.06 -6.69 11.32
N PHE A 275 -22.87 -7.44 10.23
CA PHE A 275 -22.75 -8.90 10.30
C PHE A 275 -21.52 -9.34 11.10
N ALA A 276 -20.40 -8.62 10.97
CA ALA A 276 -19.20 -8.89 11.75
C ALA A 276 -19.40 -8.68 13.26
N GLY A 277 -20.23 -7.72 13.68
CA GLY A 277 -20.59 -7.51 15.07
C GLY A 277 -21.52 -8.58 15.65
N MET A 278 -22.24 -9.32 14.80
CA MET A 278 -23.16 -10.39 15.23
C MET A 278 -22.49 -11.76 15.34
N TYR A 279 -21.52 -12.05 14.47
CA TYR A 279 -20.88 -13.36 14.38
C TYR A 279 -19.40 -13.24 14.73
N ASP A 280 -18.99 -13.88 15.84
CA ASP A 280 -17.58 -13.95 16.26
C ASP A 280 -16.63 -14.43 15.16
N ARG A 281 -17.12 -15.27 14.25
CA ARG A 281 -16.37 -15.76 13.09
C ARG A 281 -16.10 -14.68 12.05
N LEU A 282 -17.09 -13.85 11.74
CA LEU A 282 -16.91 -12.71 10.84
C LEU A 282 -16.07 -11.61 11.51
N SER A 283 -16.17 -11.43 12.83
CA SER A 283 -15.33 -10.49 13.57
C SER A 283 -13.83 -10.83 13.45
N LEU A 284 -13.47 -12.11 13.39
CA LEU A 284 -12.10 -12.55 13.07
C LEU A 284 -11.67 -12.15 11.66
N THR A 285 -12.56 -12.29 10.67
CA THR A 285 -12.29 -11.85 9.29
C THR A 285 -12.06 -10.33 9.24
N VAL A 286 -12.89 -9.55 9.93
CA VAL A 286 -12.70 -8.09 10.02
C VAL A 286 -11.40 -7.73 10.72
N ARG A 287 -10.96 -8.49 11.74
CA ARG A 287 -9.63 -8.31 12.36
C ARG A 287 -8.50 -8.54 11.36
N VAL A 288 -8.58 -9.57 10.52
CA VAL A 288 -7.59 -9.82 9.46
C VAL A 288 -7.56 -8.66 8.46
N VAL A 289 -8.71 -8.19 7.98
CA VAL A 289 -8.81 -7.05 7.06
C VAL A 289 -8.26 -5.77 7.71
N LYS A 290 -8.64 -5.50 8.97
CA LYS A 290 -8.12 -4.38 9.76
C LYS A 290 -6.60 -4.43 9.82
N ARG A 291 -6.01 -5.61 10.03
CA ARG A 291 -4.56 -5.76 10.04
C ARG A 291 -3.92 -5.54 8.67
N MET A 292 -4.55 -6.06 7.61
CA MET A 292 -4.04 -5.92 6.24
C MET A 292 -4.07 -4.48 5.73
N PHE A 293 -5.00 -3.63 6.19
CA PHE A 293 -5.16 -2.28 5.62
C PHE A 293 -5.09 -1.14 6.62
N LEU A 294 -5.43 -1.33 7.90
CA LEU A 294 -5.73 -0.25 8.84
C LEU A 294 -4.81 -0.18 10.08
N ILE A 295 -3.84 -1.07 10.21
CA ILE A 295 -2.89 -1.09 11.34
C ILE A 295 -1.49 -0.77 10.83
N GLY A 296 -0.70 0.02 11.55
CA GLY A 296 0.69 0.30 11.17
C GLY A 296 0.79 1.13 9.88
N GLY A 297 1.83 0.87 9.07
CA GLY A 297 2.12 1.66 7.87
C GLY A 297 1.02 1.65 6.80
N GLN A 298 0.39 0.50 6.55
CA GLN A 298 -0.78 0.40 5.66
C GLN A 298 -1.96 1.27 6.12
N GLY A 299 -2.09 1.49 7.43
CA GLY A 299 -3.11 2.38 7.98
C GLY A 299 -2.96 3.82 7.49
N LEU A 300 -1.72 4.30 7.35
CA LEU A 300 -1.44 5.62 6.78
C LEU A 300 -1.86 5.70 5.32
N VAL A 301 -1.60 4.64 4.53
CA VAL A 301 -2.05 4.53 3.13
C VAL A 301 -3.58 4.57 3.06
N SER A 302 -4.27 3.80 3.90
CA SER A 302 -5.74 3.81 3.99
C SER A 302 -6.29 5.19 4.34
N VAL A 303 -5.71 5.86 5.34
CA VAL A 303 -6.12 7.21 5.74
C VAL A 303 -5.90 8.20 4.60
N ALA A 304 -4.76 8.13 3.90
CA ALA A 304 -4.51 8.96 2.73
C ALA A 304 -5.57 8.75 1.63
N ILE A 305 -5.95 7.50 1.34
CA ILE A 305 -7.02 7.18 0.38
C ILE A 305 -8.36 7.78 0.84
N ILE A 306 -8.71 7.64 2.12
CA ILE A 306 -9.95 8.19 2.69
C ILE A 306 -9.96 9.73 2.59
N VAL A 307 -8.85 10.39 2.94
CA VAL A 307 -8.72 11.84 2.86
C VAL A 307 -8.80 12.32 1.41
N LEU A 308 -8.12 11.67 0.47
CA LEU A 308 -8.18 12.01 -0.95
C LEU A 308 -9.61 11.85 -1.51
N ALA A 309 -10.31 10.79 -1.12
CA ALA A 309 -11.71 10.60 -1.49
C ALA A 309 -12.60 11.72 -0.94
N ALA A 310 -12.44 12.08 0.34
CA ALA A 310 -13.21 13.15 0.97
C ALA A 310 -12.94 14.52 0.33
N LEU A 311 -11.67 14.86 0.06
CA LEU A 311 -11.30 16.12 -0.60
C LEU A 311 -11.83 16.18 -2.04
N ARG A 312 -11.84 15.05 -2.76
CA ARG A 312 -12.44 14.97 -4.09
C ARG A 312 -13.95 15.18 -4.05
N LEU A 313 -14.65 14.56 -3.11
CA LEU A 313 -16.10 14.75 -2.91
C LEU A 313 -16.45 16.18 -2.49
N ALA A 314 -15.58 16.82 -1.70
CA ALA A 314 -15.70 18.22 -1.31
C ALA A 314 -15.40 19.20 -2.47
N GLY A 315 -14.98 18.71 -3.64
CA GLY A 315 -14.72 19.54 -4.81
C GLY A 315 -13.43 20.36 -4.70
N VAL A 316 -12.43 19.90 -3.93
CA VAL A 316 -11.12 20.58 -3.88
C VAL A 316 -10.46 20.47 -5.25
N ASP A 317 -10.32 21.60 -5.94
CA ASP A 317 -9.93 21.67 -7.36
C ASP A 317 -8.61 20.98 -7.65
N TYR A 318 -7.61 21.14 -6.79
CA TYR A 318 -6.29 20.53 -6.98
C TYR A 318 -6.36 19.00 -6.94
N VAL A 319 -7.01 18.44 -5.92
CA VAL A 319 -7.14 16.97 -5.75
C VAL A 319 -7.98 16.38 -6.87
N THR A 320 -9.08 17.06 -7.22
CA THR A 320 -9.97 16.65 -8.31
C THR A 320 -9.23 16.65 -9.64
N THR A 321 -8.48 17.72 -9.93
CA THR A 321 -7.67 17.82 -11.14
C THR A 321 -6.62 16.72 -11.19
N LEU A 322 -5.91 16.45 -10.09
CA LEU A 322 -4.87 15.43 -10.05
C LEU A 322 -5.43 14.01 -10.27
N LEU A 323 -6.56 13.68 -9.63
CA LEU A 323 -7.19 12.36 -9.76
C LEU A 323 -7.93 12.17 -11.10
N ASP A 324 -8.46 13.25 -11.70
CA ASP A 324 -9.12 13.20 -13.01
C ASP A 324 -8.12 13.18 -14.18
N THR A 325 -6.92 13.76 -13.99
CA THR A 325 -5.86 13.75 -15.01
C THR A 325 -5.04 12.46 -14.98
N ALA A 326 -4.82 11.88 -13.80
CA ALA A 326 -4.13 10.60 -13.66
C ALA A 326 -5.00 9.43 -14.12
N SER A 327 -4.43 8.50 -14.88
CA SER A 327 -5.15 7.27 -15.20
C SER A 327 -5.42 6.46 -13.93
N ALA A 328 -6.61 5.86 -13.82
CA ALA A 328 -6.98 4.98 -12.71
C ALA A 328 -5.94 3.86 -12.47
N ARG A 329 -5.29 3.41 -13.55
CA ARG A 329 -4.21 2.42 -13.52
C ARG A 329 -3.00 2.95 -12.75
N VAL A 330 -2.53 4.16 -13.06
CA VAL A 330 -1.39 4.79 -12.36
C VAL A 330 -1.71 4.95 -10.87
N VAL A 331 -2.87 5.49 -10.52
CA VAL A 331 -3.28 5.67 -9.11
C VAL A 331 -3.34 4.33 -8.38
N SER A 332 -3.91 3.30 -9.01
CA SER A 332 -3.97 1.94 -8.45
C SER A 332 -2.57 1.37 -8.20
N PHE A 333 -1.62 1.63 -9.09
CA PHE A 333 -0.24 1.13 -8.95
C PHE A 333 0.50 1.83 -7.81
N TYR A 334 0.37 3.15 -7.64
CA TYR A 334 0.90 3.84 -6.46
C TYR A 334 0.32 3.29 -5.16
N ILE A 335 -1.00 3.08 -5.10
CA ILE A 335 -1.67 2.51 -3.94
C ILE A 335 -1.14 1.10 -3.64
N LEU A 336 -1.06 0.24 -4.67
CA LEU A 336 -0.60 -1.14 -4.52
C LEU A 336 0.89 -1.21 -4.16
N ALA A 337 1.72 -0.33 -4.71
CA ALA A 337 3.13 -0.22 -4.38
C ALA A 337 3.34 0.20 -2.92
N ALA A 338 2.60 1.20 -2.45
CA ALA A 338 2.63 1.64 -1.06
C ALA A 338 2.20 0.53 -0.09
N TYR A 339 1.06 -0.14 -0.35
CA TYR A 339 0.63 -1.28 0.46
C TYR A 339 1.64 -2.42 0.45
N SER A 340 2.19 -2.76 -0.72
CA SER A 340 3.17 -3.85 -0.84
C SER A 340 4.44 -3.58 -0.04
N ALA A 341 4.95 -2.35 -0.10
CA ALA A 341 6.12 -1.93 0.68
C ALA A 341 5.84 -2.03 2.19
N PHE A 342 4.70 -1.54 2.65
CA PHE A 342 4.34 -1.62 4.07
C PHE A 342 4.00 -3.04 4.52
N TRP A 343 3.39 -3.89 3.69
CA TRP A 343 3.17 -5.30 4.02
C TRP A 343 4.48 -6.05 4.22
N LEU A 344 5.47 -5.81 3.34
CA LEU A 344 6.79 -6.41 3.47
C LEU A 344 7.50 -5.91 4.74
N TYR A 345 7.48 -4.60 4.97
CA TYR A 345 8.03 -3.98 6.18
C TYR A 345 7.40 -4.54 7.46
N GLU A 346 6.06 -4.50 7.55
CA GLU A 346 5.30 -4.98 8.70
C GLU A 346 5.53 -6.47 8.96
N TYR A 347 5.61 -7.30 7.91
CA TYR A 347 5.93 -8.71 8.09
C TYR A 347 7.22 -8.89 8.88
N TRP A 348 8.27 -8.14 8.54
CA TRP A 348 9.59 -8.31 9.13
C TRP A 348 9.69 -7.79 10.57
N ILE A 349 9.15 -6.61 10.86
CA ILE A 349 9.16 -6.08 12.23
C ILE A 349 8.36 -6.98 13.17
N ASN A 350 7.21 -7.49 12.71
CA ASN A 350 6.39 -8.36 13.53
C ASN A 350 7.05 -9.74 13.68
N ARG A 351 7.76 -10.21 12.66
CA ARG A 351 8.47 -11.51 12.69
C ARG A 351 9.60 -11.46 13.71
N ALA A 352 10.42 -10.41 13.68
CA ALA A 352 11.50 -10.19 14.63
C ALA A 352 11.01 -10.24 16.09
N LEU A 353 9.86 -9.61 16.37
CA LEU A 353 9.25 -9.62 17.69
C LEU A 353 8.73 -11.02 18.08
N THR A 354 7.98 -11.69 17.20
CA THR A 354 7.41 -13.02 17.50
C THR A 354 8.46 -14.10 17.76
N GLU A 355 9.58 -14.09 17.02
CA GLU A 355 10.70 -15.02 17.25
C GLU A 355 11.36 -14.83 18.63
N ARG A 356 11.22 -13.63 19.23
CA ARG A 356 11.73 -13.29 20.56
C ARG A 356 10.74 -13.51 21.69
N LEU A 357 9.45 -13.50 21.39
CA LEU A 357 8.40 -13.81 22.34
C LEU A 357 8.23 -15.32 22.55
N LEU A 358 8.45 -16.16 21.53
CA LEU A 358 8.33 -17.62 21.67
C LEU A 358 9.22 -18.25 22.75
N PRO A 359 10.51 -17.85 22.92
CA PRO A 359 11.34 -18.33 24.02
C PRO A 359 10.79 -18.04 25.42
N LEU A 360 9.81 -17.14 25.58
CA LEU A 360 9.13 -16.92 26.87
C LEU A 360 8.25 -18.12 27.27
N LEU A 361 7.97 -19.04 26.35
CA LEU A 361 7.12 -20.21 26.56
C LEU A 361 7.91 -21.51 26.71
N ASP A 362 9.24 -21.47 26.56
CA ASP A 362 10.13 -22.63 26.64
C ASP A 362 11.31 -22.36 27.57
N VAL A 363 11.32 -23.03 28.73
CA VAL A 363 12.40 -22.92 29.73
C VAL A 363 13.72 -23.52 29.22
N THR A 364 13.67 -24.43 28.24
CA THR A 364 14.86 -25.08 27.69
C THR A 364 15.54 -24.24 26.61
N ALA A 365 14.92 -23.15 26.18
CA ALA A 365 15.46 -22.26 25.19
C ALA A 365 16.73 -21.54 25.71
N PRO A 366 17.84 -21.53 24.96
CA PRO A 366 19.02 -20.79 25.38
C PRO A 366 18.73 -19.29 25.54
N PRO A 367 19.40 -18.59 26.49
CA PRO A 367 19.25 -17.15 26.63
C PRO A 367 19.56 -16.45 25.31
N GLY A 368 18.63 -15.62 24.84
CA GLY A 368 18.80 -14.96 23.55
C GLY A 368 18.57 -15.87 22.35
N ALA A 369 17.92 -17.02 22.50
CA ALA A 369 17.41 -17.80 21.37
C ALA A 369 16.39 -17.00 20.53
N ARG A 370 16.31 -17.34 19.24
CA ARG A 370 15.22 -16.95 18.36
C ARG A 370 14.58 -18.24 17.86
N LEU A 371 13.33 -18.46 18.25
CA LEU A 371 12.62 -19.69 17.94
C LEU A 371 11.46 -19.36 17.01
N ALA A 372 11.26 -20.21 16.00
CA ALA A 372 10.12 -20.11 15.09
C ALA A 372 8.94 -21.00 15.53
N TRP A 373 9.19 -21.93 16.45
CA TRP A 373 8.18 -22.76 17.10
C TRP A 373 8.69 -23.26 18.47
N VAL A 374 7.76 -23.66 19.34
CA VAL A 374 8.01 -24.30 20.63
C VAL A 374 7.00 -25.44 20.87
N PRO A 375 7.37 -26.51 21.60
CA PRO A 375 6.42 -27.53 22.00
C PRO A 375 5.35 -26.97 22.95
N TYR A 376 4.14 -27.53 22.91
CA TYR A 376 3.03 -27.17 23.79
C TYR A 376 2.63 -28.36 24.67
N PRO A 377 3.34 -28.61 25.79
CA PRO A 377 3.08 -29.74 26.66
C PRO A 377 1.95 -29.43 27.65
N VAL A 378 0.70 -29.53 27.19
CA VAL A 378 -0.47 -29.42 28.08
C VAL A 378 -0.67 -30.71 28.88
N ARG A 379 -1.06 -30.59 30.15
CA ARG A 379 -1.44 -31.74 30.98
C ARG A 379 -2.78 -32.31 30.49
N SER A 380 -2.93 -33.63 30.48
CA SER A 380 -4.16 -34.31 30.08
C SER A 380 -5.39 -33.84 30.88
N GLU A 381 -5.21 -33.51 32.15
CA GLU A 381 -6.24 -32.99 33.05
C GLU A 381 -6.77 -31.61 32.64
N ALA A 382 -5.94 -30.81 31.97
CA ALA A 382 -6.31 -29.46 31.53
C ALA A 382 -6.98 -29.45 30.15
N VAL A 383 -7.04 -30.58 29.44
CA VAL A 383 -7.60 -30.67 28.08
C VAL A 383 -9.13 -30.75 28.12
N ASP A 384 -9.79 -29.66 27.72
CA ASP A 384 -11.26 -29.57 27.54
C ASP A 384 -11.69 -29.67 26.06
N SER A 385 -10.71 -29.80 25.15
CA SER A 385 -10.95 -29.90 23.71
C SER A 385 -10.90 -31.35 23.21
N ARG A 386 -11.36 -31.59 21.97
CA ARG A 386 -11.20 -32.90 21.30
C ARG A 386 -9.77 -33.15 20.80
N VAL A 387 -8.86 -32.18 20.96
CA VAL A 387 -7.47 -32.25 20.49
C VAL A 387 -6.65 -33.05 21.51
N GLN A 388 -5.84 -33.99 21.04
CA GLN A 388 -4.98 -34.82 21.89
C GLN A 388 -3.97 -33.95 22.65
N ALA A 389 -3.66 -34.29 23.90
CA ALA A 389 -2.70 -33.55 24.73
C ALA A 389 -1.26 -33.64 24.19
N SER A 390 -0.91 -34.78 23.60
CA SER A 390 0.39 -35.05 22.98
C SER A 390 0.55 -34.34 21.64
N GLU A 391 1.81 -34.08 21.27
CA GLU A 391 2.18 -33.61 19.92
C GLU A 391 1.60 -32.23 19.52
N ARG A 392 1.30 -31.37 20.49
CA ARG A 392 0.89 -29.98 20.21
C ARG A 392 2.10 -29.06 20.07
N ALA A 393 1.98 -28.03 19.24
CA ALA A 393 3.03 -27.03 19.05
C ALA A 393 2.47 -25.61 18.88
N ILE A 394 3.24 -24.62 19.33
CA ILE A 394 3.00 -23.20 19.04
C ILE A 394 4.06 -22.75 18.04
N GLU A 395 3.62 -22.22 16.90
CA GLU A 395 4.51 -21.73 15.86
C GLU A 395 4.21 -20.26 15.51
N VAL A 396 5.20 -19.56 14.98
CA VAL A 396 4.97 -18.24 14.37
C VAL A 396 4.04 -18.41 13.18
N PHE A 397 3.05 -17.54 13.07
CA PHE A 397 2.06 -17.54 12.02
C PHE A 397 1.99 -16.17 11.33
N ALA A 398 2.03 -16.18 10.00
CA ALA A 398 1.97 -14.98 9.15
C ALA A 398 3.00 -13.88 9.54
N GLY A 399 4.10 -14.26 10.19
CA GLY A 399 5.14 -13.34 10.66
C GLY A 399 4.67 -12.33 11.70
N GLY A 400 3.56 -12.52 12.40
CA GLY A 400 3.16 -11.57 13.46
C GLY A 400 1.98 -11.99 14.30
N ARG A 401 1.67 -13.29 14.30
CA ARG A 401 0.72 -14.00 15.16
C ARG A 401 1.40 -15.27 15.64
N PHE A 402 0.77 -15.92 16.60
CA PHE A 402 1.05 -17.32 16.92
C PHE A 402 -0.06 -18.19 16.37
N VAL A 403 0.24 -19.45 16.12
CA VAL A 403 -0.78 -20.47 15.87
C VAL A 403 -0.48 -21.67 16.73
N VAL A 404 -1.50 -22.16 17.42
CA VAL A 404 -1.46 -23.41 18.16
C VAL A 404 -1.94 -24.51 17.22
N THR A 405 -1.19 -25.60 17.15
CA THR A 405 -1.48 -26.74 16.28
C THR A 405 -1.51 -28.03 17.10
N GLY A 406 -2.37 -28.97 16.72
CA GLY A 406 -2.49 -30.28 17.36
C GLY A 406 -3.36 -31.23 16.55
N GLY A 407 -3.24 -32.53 16.84
CA GLY A 407 -4.07 -33.58 16.24
C GLY A 407 -5.32 -33.86 17.07
N TYR A 408 -6.48 -34.03 16.42
CA TYR A 408 -7.68 -34.60 17.05
C TYR A 408 -8.06 -35.90 16.35
N LEU A 409 -8.59 -36.86 17.10
CA LEU A 409 -9.14 -38.09 16.52
C LEU A 409 -10.56 -37.81 16.04
N ASP A 410 -10.79 -37.88 14.74
CA ASP A 410 -12.12 -37.75 14.18
C ASP A 410 -12.94 -39.03 14.47
N PRO A 411 -14.03 -38.95 15.25
CA PRO A 411 -14.79 -40.13 15.66
C PRO A 411 -15.37 -40.92 14.49
N ASP A 412 -15.66 -40.24 13.36
CA ASP A 412 -16.27 -40.88 12.19
C ASP A 412 -15.26 -41.61 11.30
N SER A 413 -14.01 -41.14 11.26
CA SER A 413 -12.99 -41.69 10.36
C SER A 413 -11.89 -42.47 11.08
N LYS A 414 -11.83 -42.42 12.42
CA LYS A 414 -10.72 -42.94 13.24
C LYS A 414 -9.34 -42.45 12.77
N THR A 415 -9.30 -41.34 12.02
CA THR A 415 -8.05 -40.72 11.55
C THR A 415 -7.73 -39.48 12.37
N THR A 416 -6.44 -39.23 12.59
CA THR A 416 -5.99 -38.02 13.27
C THR A 416 -5.99 -36.87 12.28
N CYS A 417 -6.82 -35.86 12.54
CA CYS A 417 -6.90 -34.64 11.74
C CYS A 417 -6.21 -33.47 12.46
N GLY A 418 -5.57 -32.58 11.68
CA GLY A 418 -4.97 -31.37 12.22
C GLY A 418 -6.02 -30.31 12.57
N GLN A 419 -5.98 -29.81 13.80
CA GLN A 419 -6.66 -28.61 14.26
C GLN A 419 -5.64 -27.49 14.51
N TRP A 420 -6.05 -26.25 14.24
CA TRP A 420 -5.21 -25.08 14.43
C TRP A 420 -6.04 -23.89 14.92
N ARG A 421 -5.40 -23.01 15.70
CA ARG A 421 -6.02 -21.77 16.18
C ARG A 421 -5.00 -20.63 16.18
N PRO A 422 -5.27 -19.51 15.47
CA PRO A 422 -4.41 -18.34 15.52
C PRO A 422 -4.67 -17.52 16.80
N TYR A 423 -3.61 -16.91 17.30
CA TYR A 423 -3.61 -15.98 18.42
C TYR A 423 -2.85 -14.71 18.03
N GLU A 424 -3.40 -13.55 18.38
CA GLU A 424 -2.58 -12.33 18.37
C GLU A 424 -1.50 -12.41 19.44
N ARG A 425 -0.54 -11.49 19.35
CA ARG A 425 0.71 -11.55 20.12
C ARG A 425 0.47 -11.42 21.62
N ASP A 426 -0.51 -10.62 22.00
CA ASP A 426 -0.97 -10.35 23.36
C ASP A 426 -2.04 -11.35 23.80
N ASP A 427 -2.98 -11.71 22.92
CA ASP A 427 -4.06 -12.66 23.19
C ASP A 427 -3.54 -13.98 23.79
N LEU A 428 -2.43 -14.52 23.24
CA LEU A 428 -1.84 -15.77 23.73
C LEU A 428 -1.42 -15.68 25.20
N PHE A 429 -0.70 -14.61 25.57
CA PHE A 429 -0.21 -14.44 26.94
C PHE A 429 -1.35 -14.06 27.89
N GLN A 430 -2.34 -13.31 27.42
CA GLN A 430 -3.55 -13.02 28.20
C GLN A 430 -4.31 -14.31 28.55
N CYS A 431 -4.48 -15.24 27.60
CA CYS A 431 -5.07 -16.55 27.88
C CYS A 431 -4.32 -17.32 28.98
N LEU A 432 -2.99 -17.20 29.06
CA LEU A 432 -2.21 -17.83 30.13
C LEU A 432 -2.46 -17.17 31.50
N ALA A 433 -2.60 -15.85 31.54
CA ALA A 433 -2.91 -15.13 32.77
C ALA A 433 -4.35 -15.37 33.24
N ASP A 434 -5.30 -15.54 32.31
CA ASP A 434 -6.69 -15.90 32.61
C ASP A 434 -6.82 -17.30 33.22
N THR A 435 -5.92 -18.23 32.87
CA THR A 435 -5.86 -19.54 33.53
C THR A 435 -5.42 -19.41 34.99
N ALA A 436 -4.42 -18.56 35.29
CA ALA A 436 -3.99 -18.33 36.66
C ALA A 436 -5.13 -17.80 37.56
N LEU A 437 -6.01 -16.98 36.99
CA LEU A 437 -7.23 -16.50 37.66
C LEU A 437 -8.20 -17.62 38.03
N ARG A 438 -8.31 -18.67 37.20
CA ARG A 438 -9.22 -19.81 37.44
C ARG A 438 -8.73 -20.73 38.55
N ASP A 439 -7.41 -20.83 38.72
CA ASP A 439 -6.77 -21.65 39.77
C ASP A 439 -6.94 -21.05 41.18
N ASN A 440 -7.53 -19.84 41.31
CA ASN A 440 -7.78 -19.13 42.58
C ASN A 440 -6.53 -18.89 43.45
N ASP A 441 -5.32 -18.93 42.88
CA ASP A 441 -4.09 -18.50 43.57
C ASP A 441 -3.86 -17.00 43.33
N PRO A 442 -4.01 -16.14 44.36
CA PRO A 442 -3.87 -14.69 44.20
C PRO A 442 -2.45 -14.26 43.83
N GLU A 443 -1.43 -14.98 44.31
CA GLU A 443 -0.03 -14.64 44.08
C GLU A 443 0.41 -15.03 42.67
N GLU A 444 0.06 -16.23 42.22
CA GLU A 444 0.32 -16.69 40.85
C GLU A 444 -0.44 -15.81 39.84
N THR A 445 -1.70 -15.45 40.15
CA THR A 445 -2.49 -14.50 39.36
C THR A 445 -1.82 -13.14 39.22
N TYR A 446 -1.36 -12.56 40.34
CA TYR A 446 -0.70 -11.26 40.33
C TYR A 446 0.59 -11.31 39.48
N ARG A 447 1.42 -12.34 39.69
CA ARG A 447 2.66 -12.54 38.93
C ARG A 447 2.39 -12.75 37.43
N ALA A 448 1.36 -13.49 37.08
CA ALA A 448 0.97 -13.73 35.69
C ALA A 448 0.51 -12.42 35.02
N LYS A 449 -0.38 -11.66 35.66
CA LYS A 449 -0.83 -10.35 35.15
C LYS A 449 0.33 -9.37 34.98
N MET A 450 1.26 -9.33 35.94
CA MET A 450 2.47 -8.50 35.85
C MET A 450 3.38 -8.92 34.70
N ALA A 451 3.56 -10.23 34.47
CA ALA A 451 4.35 -10.73 33.34
C ALA A 451 3.73 -10.33 32.00
N VAL A 452 2.41 -10.50 31.83
CA VAL A 452 1.69 -10.10 30.61
C VAL A 452 1.74 -8.59 30.39
N ALA A 453 1.55 -7.80 31.45
CA ALA A 453 1.65 -6.34 31.38
C ALA A 453 3.06 -5.87 30.98
N GLU A 454 4.11 -6.52 31.49
CA GLU A 454 5.50 -6.22 31.11
C GLU A 454 5.77 -6.61 29.64
N VAL A 455 5.26 -7.77 29.17
CA VAL A 455 5.32 -8.15 27.75
C VAL A 455 4.63 -7.10 26.86
N ASP A 456 3.40 -6.71 27.19
CA ASP A 456 2.65 -5.69 26.45
C ASP A 456 3.38 -4.34 26.43
N LYS A 457 3.88 -3.87 27.58
CA LYS A 457 4.65 -2.63 27.69
C LYS A 457 5.90 -2.66 26.81
N ARG A 458 6.63 -3.76 26.80
CA ARG A 458 7.85 -3.91 25.97
C ARG A 458 7.51 -4.00 24.49
N CYS A 459 6.46 -4.70 24.10
CA CYS A 459 5.95 -4.71 22.73
C CYS A 459 5.58 -3.30 22.25
N LYS A 460 4.89 -2.51 23.08
CA LYS A 460 4.56 -1.10 22.77
C LYS A 460 5.80 -0.24 22.62
N LEU A 461 6.78 -0.36 23.53
CA LEU A 461 8.05 0.36 23.43
C LEU A 461 8.78 0.03 22.12
N TYR A 462 8.82 -1.26 21.75
CA TYR A 462 9.42 -1.71 20.50
C TYR A 462 8.81 -1.03 19.26
N PHE A 463 7.49 -1.03 19.13
CA PHE A 463 6.82 -0.38 17.99
C PHE A 463 6.96 1.14 18.03
N ASN A 464 6.91 1.76 19.21
CA ASN A 464 7.10 3.21 19.34
C ASN A 464 8.49 3.64 18.85
N LEU A 465 9.54 2.90 19.20
CA LEU A 465 10.90 3.19 18.74
C LEU A 465 11.06 3.01 17.23
N LEU A 466 10.45 1.97 16.65
CA LEU A 466 10.43 1.80 15.19
C LEU A 466 9.67 2.92 14.48
N ASN A 467 8.52 3.33 15.01
CA ASN A 467 7.72 4.41 14.45
C ASN A 467 8.44 5.76 14.53
N ILE A 468 9.14 6.04 15.63
CA ILE A 468 9.99 7.23 15.77
C ILE A 468 11.12 7.18 14.73
N GLY A 469 11.76 6.03 14.57
CA GLY A 469 12.78 5.82 13.53
C GLY A 469 12.23 6.07 12.12
N LEU A 470 11.06 5.53 11.81
CA LEU A 470 10.39 5.73 10.52
C LEU A 470 9.98 7.19 10.29
N LEU A 471 9.53 7.89 11.33
CA LEU A 471 9.18 9.30 11.26
C LEU A 471 10.43 10.17 11.03
N ALA A 472 11.50 9.95 11.78
CA ALA A 472 12.76 10.66 11.61
C ALA A 472 13.32 10.44 10.19
N LEU A 473 13.20 9.22 9.69
CA LEU A 473 13.56 8.84 8.34
C LEU A 473 12.72 9.56 7.27
N ALA A 474 11.40 9.57 7.43
CA ALA A 474 10.48 10.24 6.51
C ALA A 474 10.72 11.76 6.50
N LEU A 475 10.96 12.37 7.66
CA LEU A 475 11.32 13.79 7.78
C LEU A 475 12.68 14.08 7.15
N GLY A 476 13.68 13.23 7.39
CA GLY A 476 15.01 13.35 6.80
C GLY A 476 14.99 13.22 5.28
N LEU A 477 14.25 12.24 4.76
CA LEU A 477 14.04 12.05 3.32
C LEU A 477 13.26 13.23 2.73
N GLY A 478 12.17 13.66 3.37
CA GLY A 478 11.37 14.79 2.93
C GLY A 478 12.18 16.09 2.89
N PHE A 479 12.97 16.37 3.92
CA PHE A 479 13.88 17.52 3.98
C PHE A 479 14.99 17.41 2.94
N GLY A 480 15.57 16.22 2.75
CA GLY A 480 16.58 15.96 1.73
C GLY A 480 16.05 16.18 0.32
N LEU A 481 14.91 15.57 -0.02
CA LEU A 481 14.22 15.75 -1.29
C LEU A 481 13.82 17.20 -1.50
N HIS A 482 13.28 17.89 -0.48
CA HIS A 482 12.97 19.31 -0.57
C HIS A 482 14.20 20.17 -0.81
N SER A 483 15.32 19.88 -0.15
CA SER A 483 16.58 20.60 -0.31
C SER A 483 17.19 20.39 -1.70
N VAL A 484 17.11 19.18 -2.23
CA VAL A 484 17.55 18.85 -3.59
C VAL A 484 16.62 19.52 -4.61
N ALA A 485 15.31 19.40 -4.45
CA ALA A 485 14.32 20.04 -5.32
C ALA A 485 14.50 21.56 -5.36
N LYS A 486 14.75 22.21 -4.22
CA LYS A 486 15.02 23.65 -4.16
C LYS A 486 16.30 24.05 -4.88
N LYS A 487 17.33 23.18 -4.89
CA LYS A 487 18.58 23.41 -5.61
C LYS A 487 18.49 23.12 -7.11
N GLN A 488 17.56 22.24 -7.52
CA GLN A 488 17.40 21.75 -8.89
C GLN A 488 16.14 22.26 -9.59
N GLN A 489 15.39 23.21 -8.99
CA GLN A 489 14.33 23.95 -9.68
C GLN A 489 14.95 24.82 -10.79
N LEU A 490 15.27 24.18 -11.91
CA LEU A 490 15.50 24.85 -13.17
C LEU A 490 14.16 25.48 -13.57
N PRO A 491 14.10 26.80 -13.80
CA PRO A 491 12.90 27.42 -14.33
C PRO A 491 12.54 26.75 -15.65
N GLY A 492 11.31 26.25 -15.79
CA GLY A 492 10.84 25.66 -17.05
C GLY A 492 10.89 26.65 -18.24
N VAL A 493 10.99 27.95 -17.95
CA VAL A 493 11.32 29.01 -18.90
C VAL A 493 12.34 29.95 -18.23
N GLN A 494 13.51 30.10 -18.83
CA GLN A 494 14.47 31.14 -18.47
C GLN A 494 14.44 32.24 -19.52
N GLY A 495 14.13 33.47 -19.09
CA GLY A 495 14.32 34.66 -19.91
C GLY A 495 15.81 35.03 -19.90
N GLN A 496 16.45 35.00 -21.06
CA GLN A 496 17.80 35.54 -21.22
C GLN A 496 17.66 36.94 -21.83
N LEU A 497 18.18 37.96 -21.13
CA LEU A 497 18.35 39.29 -21.71
C LEU A 497 19.26 39.15 -22.94
N LEU A 498 18.75 39.50 -24.12
CA LEU A 498 19.54 39.55 -25.33
C LEU A 498 20.64 40.61 -25.13
N ALA A 499 21.89 40.15 -25.04
CA ALA A 499 23.04 41.02 -24.82
C ALA A 499 23.13 42.03 -25.98
N GLY A 500 22.88 43.31 -25.69
CA GLY A 500 22.94 44.39 -26.67
C GLY A 500 21.75 45.35 -26.62
N GLU A 501 20.57 44.89 -26.17
CA GLU A 501 19.45 45.79 -25.90
C GLU A 501 19.55 46.28 -24.46
N ARG A 502 20.03 47.52 -24.29
CA ARG A 502 19.69 48.27 -23.07
C ARG A 502 18.17 48.27 -23.01
N VAL A 503 17.58 47.65 -22.00
CA VAL A 503 16.21 47.93 -21.61
C VAL A 503 16.20 49.41 -21.25
N ALA A 504 15.93 50.25 -22.25
CA ALA A 504 15.53 51.61 -22.01
C ALA A 504 14.20 51.45 -21.28
N SER A 505 14.25 51.44 -19.96
CA SER A 505 13.10 51.60 -19.09
C SER A 505 12.60 53.04 -19.28
N GLN A 506 12.16 53.37 -20.49
CA GLN A 506 11.32 54.52 -20.69
C GLN A 506 10.02 54.17 -19.96
N PRO A 507 9.63 54.94 -18.94
CA PRO A 507 8.36 54.72 -18.28
C PRO A 507 7.26 54.79 -19.33
N VAL A 508 6.57 53.68 -19.52
CA VAL A 508 5.43 53.61 -20.44
C VAL A 508 4.24 54.25 -19.72
N ASP A 509 3.75 55.37 -20.24
CA ASP A 509 2.49 55.95 -19.77
C ASP A 509 1.31 55.09 -20.28
N LEU A 510 0.94 54.10 -19.47
CA LEU A 510 -0.22 53.23 -19.71
C LEU A 510 -1.53 54.03 -19.77
N ARG A 511 -1.65 55.12 -19.00
CA ARG A 511 -2.84 55.97 -19.06
C ARG A 511 -2.91 56.64 -20.42
N GLU A 512 -1.78 57.11 -20.94
CA GLU A 512 -1.73 57.68 -22.27
C GLU A 512 -2.08 56.63 -23.33
N GLN A 513 -1.40 55.49 -23.35
CA GLN A 513 -1.64 54.44 -24.35
C GLN A 513 -3.06 53.87 -24.32
N VAL A 514 -3.71 53.80 -23.15
CA VAL A 514 -5.05 53.24 -22.99
C VAL A 514 -6.15 54.28 -23.19
N PHE A 515 -6.04 55.45 -22.57
CA PHE A 515 -7.18 56.38 -22.44
C PHE A 515 -7.08 57.63 -23.31
N THR A 516 -5.88 58.08 -23.67
CA THR A 516 -5.71 59.36 -24.43
C THR A 516 -5.05 59.18 -25.80
N GLY A 517 -4.40 58.05 -26.04
CA GLY A 517 -3.74 57.70 -27.28
C GLY A 517 -4.75 57.46 -28.39
N ASN A 518 -4.53 58.17 -29.51
CA ASN A 518 -5.32 58.24 -30.75
C ASN A 518 -6.41 57.16 -30.86
N THR A 519 -7.66 57.55 -30.58
CA THR A 519 -8.88 56.72 -30.68
C THR A 519 -9.12 56.14 -32.08
N ALA A 520 -8.33 56.57 -33.07
CA ALA A 520 -8.34 56.10 -34.45
C ALA A 520 -7.85 54.64 -34.65
N ARG A 521 -7.22 54.00 -33.65
CA ARG A 521 -6.61 52.66 -33.80
C ARG A 521 -7.52 51.46 -33.52
N GLY A 522 -8.81 51.65 -33.23
CA GLY A 522 -9.74 50.54 -32.96
C GLY A 522 -9.89 50.19 -31.46
N PRO A 523 -10.60 49.10 -31.12
CA PRO A 523 -10.81 48.66 -29.73
C PRO A 523 -9.48 48.31 -29.08
N LYS A 524 -9.38 48.49 -27.76
CA LYS A 524 -8.19 48.14 -26.97
C LYS A 524 -8.49 46.91 -26.13
N ILE A 525 -7.71 45.85 -26.31
CA ILE A 525 -7.91 44.55 -25.67
C ILE A 525 -6.93 44.39 -24.51
N PHE A 526 -7.49 44.13 -23.34
CA PHE A 526 -6.78 43.72 -22.14
C PHE A 526 -6.87 42.20 -22.02
N LEU A 527 -5.73 41.51 -22.12
CA LEU A 527 -5.71 40.06 -22.06
C LEU A 527 -5.08 39.58 -20.75
N ALA A 528 -5.91 39.09 -19.85
CA ALA A 528 -5.47 38.41 -18.63
C ALA A 528 -5.67 36.90 -18.79
N VAL A 529 -4.59 36.13 -18.74
CA VAL A 529 -4.65 34.66 -18.80
C VAL A 529 -4.00 34.06 -17.56
N SER A 530 -4.83 33.47 -16.71
CA SER A 530 -4.40 32.79 -15.48
C SER A 530 -4.67 31.30 -15.60
N GLY A 531 -3.67 30.48 -15.28
CA GLY A 531 -3.83 29.03 -15.19
C GLY A 531 -2.48 28.30 -15.16
N GLY A 532 -2.47 27.12 -14.56
CA GLY A 532 -1.26 26.31 -14.40
C GLY A 532 -0.90 25.50 -15.65
N GLY A 533 0.38 25.51 -16.01
CA GLY A 533 0.97 24.59 -16.99
C GLY A 533 0.49 24.76 -18.44
N THR A 534 0.63 23.70 -19.24
CA THR A 534 0.41 23.72 -20.69
C THR A 534 -0.97 24.17 -21.11
N ARG A 535 -2.00 23.78 -20.36
CA ARG A 535 -3.38 24.08 -20.73
C ARG A 535 -3.61 25.57 -20.80
N ALA A 536 -3.06 26.30 -19.83
CA ALA A 536 -3.13 27.76 -19.84
C ALA A 536 -2.27 28.37 -20.94
N ALA A 537 -1.09 27.80 -21.21
CA ALA A 537 -0.22 28.24 -22.30
C ALA A 537 -0.88 28.08 -23.68
N LEU A 538 -1.44 26.90 -23.96
CA LEU A 538 -2.17 26.61 -25.21
C LEU A 538 -3.44 27.44 -25.31
N TYR A 539 -4.22 27.55 -24.23
CA TYR A 539 -5.41 28.39 -24.21
C TYR A 539 -5.05 29.85 -24.54
N ALA A 540 -4.01 30.40 -23.90
CA ALA A 540 -3.52 31.74 -24.19
C ALA A 540 -3.09 31.89 -25.66
N ALA A 541 -2.31 30.93 -26.19
CA ALA A 541 -1.85 30.94 -27.57
C ALA A 541 -3.02 30.84 -28.56
N SER A 542 -4.01 29.98 -28.29
CA SER A 542 -5.23 29.83 -29.09
C SER A 542 -6.10 31.08 -29.07
N VAL A 543 -6.24 31.76 -27.92
CA VAL A 543 -6.97 33.04 -27.81
C VAL A 543 -6.27 34.11 -28.65
N LEU A 544 -4.96 34.27 -28.51
CA LEU A 544 -4.18 35.24 -29.28
C LEU A 544 -4.23 34.97 -30.79
N ARG A 545 -4.20 33.69 -31.19
CA ARG A 545 -4.35 33.29 -32.58
C ARG A 545 -5.76 33.57 -33.10
N GLY A 546 -6.80 33.28 -32.31
CA GLY A 546 -8.18 33.61 -32.65
C GLY A 546 -8.35 35.11 -32.86
N LEU A 547 -7.73 35.94 -32.01
CA LEU A 547 -7.67 37.39 -32.20
C LEU A 547 -6.95 37.76 -33.51
N ALA A 548 -5.88 37.07 -33.88
CA ALA A 548 -5.18 37.31 -35.15
C ALA A 548 -6.02 36.93 -36.37
N GLN A 549 -6.76 35.83 -36.32
CA GLN A 549 -7.66 35.38 -37.40
C GLN A 549 -8.76 36.39 -37.71
N ILE A 550 -9.24 37.13 -36.70
CA ILE A 550 -10.22 38.21 -36.88
C ILE A 550 -9.58 39.59 -37.09
N GLY A 551 -8.25 39.66 -37.28
CA GLY A 551 -7.52 40.92 -37.51
C GLY A 551 -7.41 41.83 -36.28
N ARG A 552 -7.58 41.29 -35.07
CA ARG A 552 -7.62 42.02 -33.78
C ARG A 552 -6.43 41.75 -32.86
N ALA A 553 -5.45 40.93 -33.23
CA ALA A 553 -4.28 40.70 -32.37
C ALA A 553 -3.45 41.96 -32.12
N GLY A 554 -3.45 42.92 -33.06
CA GLY A 554 -2.79 44.22 -32.91
C GLY A 554 -3.41 45.12 -31.83
N ASP A 555 -4.66 44.85 -31.50
CA ASP A 555 -5.47 45.60 -30.52
C ASP A 555 -5.15 45.21 -29.08
N VAL A 556 -4.33 44.17 -28.85
CA VAL A 556 -3.86 43.76 -27.51
C VAL A 556 -2.82 44.76 -27.01
N VAL A 557 -3.20 45.56 -26.02
CA VAL A 557 -2.39 46.67 -25.46
C VAL A 557 -1.77 46.35 -24.11
N LEU A 558 -2.36 45.43 -23.36
CA LEU A 558 -1.86 45.02 -22.05
C LEU A 558 -2.16 43.55 -21.84
N ILE A 559 -1.15 42.85 -21.33
CA ILE A 559 -1.18 41.42 -21.05
C ILE A 559 -0.84 41.17 -19.58
N SER A 560 -1.54 40.24 -18.95
CA SER A 560 -1.25 39.77 -17.60
C SER A 560 -1.34 38.25 -17.56
N GLY A 561 -0.30 37.60 -17.07
CA GLY A 561 -0.16 36.15 -17.13
C GLY A 561 0.31 35.55 -15.82
N VAL A 562 -0.19 34.35 -15.50
CA VAL A 562 0.32 33.51 -14.41
C VAL A 562 0.70 32.13 -14.96
N SER A 563 1.85 31.60 -14.53
CA SER A 563 2.34 30.26 -14.89
C SER A 563 2.39 30.04 -16.42
N GLY A 564 1.67 29.05 -16.98
CA GLY A 564 1.68 28.77 -18.41
C GLY A 564 1.13 29.91 -19.25
N GLY A 565 0.15 30.66 -18.73
CA GLY A 565 -0.33 31.88 -19.38
C GLY A 565 0.76 32.95 -19.51
N ALA A 566 1.62 33.09 -18.50
CA ALA A 566 2.76 34.01 -18.56
C ALA A 566 3.76 33.61 -19.65
N ALA A 567 4.06 32.31 -19.79
CA ALA A 567 4.96 31.82 -20.83
C ALA A 567 4.45 32.17 -22.24
N ALA A 568 3.16 31.91 -22.51
CA ALA A 568 2.54 32.21 -23.80
C ALA A 568 2.48 33.70 -24.10
N LEU A 569 2.07 34.51 -23.12
CA LEU A 569 2.02 35.97 -23.26
C LEU A 569 3.41 36.58 -23.44
N THR A 570 4.43 36.03 -22.76
CA THR A 570 5.83 36.45 -22.94
C THR A 570 6.34 36.12 -24.34
N TYR A 571 6.06 34.91 -24.84
CA TYR A 571 6.40 34.52 -26.20
C TYR A 571 5.74 35.46 -27.22
N PHE A 572 4.44 35.73 -27.06
CA PHE A 572 3.72 36.68 -27.91
C PHE A 572 4.33 38.08 -27.86
N ALA A 573 4.73 38.57 -26.68
CA ALA A 573 5.37 39.87 -26.55
C ALA A 573 6.73 39.94 -27.24
N ILE A 574 7.56 38.90 -27.11
CA ILE A 574 8.88 38.82 -27.75
C ILE A 574 8.75 38.73 -29.28
N HIS A 575 7.82 37.91 -29.78
CA HIS A 575 7.62 37.65 -31.21
C HIS A 575 6.51 38.52 -31.83
N ARG A 576 6.12 39.63 -31.19
CA ARG A 576 4.92 40.41 -31.55
C ARG A 576 4.95 40.88 -33.00
N SER A 577 6.06 41.42 -33.47
CA SER A 577 6.20 41.93 -34.84
C SER A 577 6.06 40.82 -35.88
N GLU A 578 6.71 39.68 -35.63
CA GLU A 578 6.66 38.48 -36.47
C GLU A 578 5.23 37.91 -36.54
N LEU A 579 4.58 37.75 -35.39
CA LEU A 579 3.23 37.20 -35.28
C LEU A 579 2.16 38.11 -35.89
N LEU A 580 2.30 39.43 -35.76
CA LEU A 580 1.36 40.40 -36.36
C LEU A 580 1.56 40.56 -37.87
N ALA A 581 2.75 40.27 -38.40
CA ALA A 581 3.04 40.33 -39.83
C ALA A 581 2.57 39.08 -40.60
N ALA A 582 2.37 37.96 -39.91
CA ALA A 582 1.96 36.71 -40.52
C ALA A 582 0.43 36.49 -40.46
N PRO A 583 -0.20 35.97 -41.54
CA PRO A 583 -1.58 35.54 -41.47
C PRO A 583 -1.70 34.32 -40.54
N ALA A 584 -2.69 34.34 -39.64
CA ALA A 584 -2.97 33.21 -38.77
C ALA A 584 -3.70 32.09 -39.54
N GLY A 585 -2.94 31.26 -40.27
CA GLY A 585 -3.45 30.14 -41.05
C GLY A 585 -4.01 29.02 -40.17
N PRO A 586 -4.67 27.98 -40.73
CA PRO A 586 -4.97 26.74 -40.01
C PRO A 586 -3.67 26.02 -39.62
N CYS A 587 -3.67 25.35 -38.46
CA CYS A 587 -2.56 24.51 -37.99
C CYS A 587 -3.21 23.17 -37.71
N GLY A 588 -3.29 22.34 -38.74
CA GLY A 588 -3.89 21.02 -38.65
C GLY A 588 -3.05 20.09 -37.77
N PRO A 589 -3.63 18.98 -37.28
CA PRO A 589 -2.89 17.95 -36.56
C PRO A 589 -1.69 17.43 -37.36
N ALA A 590 -1.84 17.27 -38.68
CA ALA A 590 -0.78 16.81 -39.57
C ALA A 590 0.40 17.79 -39.70
N GLU A 591 0.14 19.10 -39.67
CA GLU A 591 1.19 20.13 -39.74
C GLU A 591 1.96 20.21 -38.42
N LEU A 592 1.23 20.14 -37.29
CA LEU A 592 1.85 20.08 -35.96
C LEU A 592 2.71 18.82 -35.77
N GLU A 593 2.27 17.67 -36.28
CA GLU A 593 3.06 16.42 -36.27
C GLU A 593 4.33 16.52 -37.13
N GLN A 594 4.25 17.15 -38.31
CA GLN A 594 5.40 17.35 -39.20
C GLN A 594 6.42 18.36 -38.64
N MET A 595 5.95 19.38 -37.93
CA MET A 595 6.81 20.37 -37.26
C MET A 595 7.48 19.75 -36.03
N ALA A 596 6.74 18.97 -35.23
CA ALA A 596 7.28 18.27 -34.06
C ALA A 596 8.43 17.30 -34.41
N ALA A 597 8.40 16.73 -35.61
CA ALA A 597 9.45 15.84 -36.11
C ALA A 597 10.76 16.55 -36.52
N GLN A 598 10.77 17.89 -36.62
CA GLN A 598 11.92 18.66 -37.10
C GLN A 598 12.60 19.45 -35.96
N ALA A 599 13.93 19.33 -35.87
CA ALA A 599 14.73 19.94 -34.80
C ALA A 599 15.05 21.43 -35.04
N GLN A 600 14.84 21.94 -36.26
CA GLN A 600 15.10 23.34 -36.63
C GLN A 600 13.94 23.90 -37.46
N PRO A 601 13.56 25.17 -37.24
CA PRO A 601 12.48 25.80 -37.99
C PRO A 601 12.86 25.94 -39.47
N ARG A 602 11.99 25.47 -40.37
CA ARG A 602 12.09 25.71 -41.82
C ARG A 602 11.88 27.18 -42.14
N LYS A 603 12.61 27.66 -43.14
CA LYS A 603 12.40 28.97 -43.74
C LYS A 603 11.01 29.00 -44.40
N GLY A 604 10.09 29.82 -43.87
CA GLY A 604 8.71 29.92 -44.35
C GLY A 604 7.65 29.24 -43.48
N GLU A 605 7.99 28.78 -42.28
CA GLU A 605 7.00 28.29 -41.30
C GLU A 605 6.02 29.37 -40.85
N ASP A 606 4.75 28.99 -40.66
CA ASP A 606 3.74 29.87 -40.05
C ASP A 606 4.14 30.16 -38.59
N PRO A 607 4.45 31.43 -38.25
CA PRO A 607 4.83 31.83 -36.90
C PRO A 607 3.76 31.47 -35.85
N TRP A 608 2.48 31.42 -36.24
CA TRP A 608 1.39 31.03 -35.35
C TRP A 608 1.39 29.53 -35.04
N CYS A 609 1.74 28.68 -36.02
CA CYS A 609 1.88 27.25 -35.76
C CYS A 609 3.11 26.97 -34.91
N ARG A 610 4.21 27.68 -35.14
CA ARG A 610 5.40 27.63 -34.28
C ARG A 610 5.10 28.08 -32.86
N PHE A 611 4.31 29.14 -32.68
CA PHE A 611 3.91 29.60 -31.35
C PHE A 611 3.12 28.51 -30.59
N ILE A 612 2.12 27.89 -31.23
CA ILE A 612 1.37 26.80 -30.61
C ILE A 612 2.26 25.60 -30.31
N GLU A 613 3.15 25.25 -31.23
CA GLU A 613 4.10 24.15 -31.04
C GLU A 613 5.07 24.42 -29.88
N VAL A 614 5.64 25.63 -29.77
CA VAL A 614 6.53 26.00 -28.66
C VAL A 614 5.78 26.06 -27.34
N MET A 615 4.48 26.35 -27.32
CA MET A 615 3.66 26.22 -26.10
C MET A 615 3.31 24.77 -25.79
N ALA A 616 3.31 23.89 -26.81
CA ALA A 616 3.11 22.45 -26.64
C ALA A 616 4.39 21.74 -26.17
N ARG A 617 5.57 21.98 -26.76
CA ARG A 617 6.80 21.19 -26.52
C ARG A 617 7.29 21.14 -25.06
N PRO A 618 7.38 22.23 -24.28
CA PRO A 618 7.95 22.20 -22.93
C PRO A 618 6.98 21.66 -21.88
N TYR A 619 5.67 21.77 -22.14
CA TYR A 619 4.66 21.61 -21.11
C TYR A 619 3.72 20.45 -21.43
N ILE A 620 3.39 20.16 -22.70
CA ILE A 620 2.61 18.98 -23.09
C ILE A 620 3.51 17.76 -22.96
N ASP A 621 4.81 17.86 -23.23
CA ASP A 621 5.70 16.74 -22.92
C ASP A 621 5.70 16.50 -21.41
N ASP A 622 5.99 17.45 -20.53
CA ASP A 622 5.94 17.18 -19.08
C ASP A 622 4.57 16.68 -18.57
N VAL A 623 3.44 17.19 -19.09
CA VAL A 623 2.09 16.79 -18.64
C VAL A 623 1.59 15.49 -19.30
N LEU A 624 1.97 15.19 -20.55
CA LEU A 624 1.62 13.94 -21.25
C LEU A 624 2.68 12.84 -21.03
N ARG A 625 3.89 13.19 -20.62
CA ARG A 625 5.06 12.31 -20.45
C ARG A 625 5.34 11.90 -19.01
N GLY A 626 4.71 12.49 -18.01
CA GLY A 626 4.71 11.92 -16.66
C GLY A 626 4.43 12.96 -15.60
N VAL A 627 3.52 12.65 -14.67
CA VAL A 627 3.41 13.37 -13.40
C VAL A 627 4.76 13.19 -12.74
N SER A 628 5.64 14.18 -12.81
CA SER A 628 7.02 14.04 -12.37
C SER A 628 7.03 13.59 -10.92
N GLU A 629 7.28 12.31 -10.68
CA GLU A 629 8.00 11.94 -9.48
C GLU A 629 9.22 12.85 -9.40
N LEU A 630 9.58 13.31 -8.20
CA LEU A 630 10.82 14.04 -7.97
C LEU A 630 11.95 13.31 -8.69
N GLN A 631 12.43 13.87 -9.80
CA GLN A 631 13.55 13.30 -10.54
C GLN A 631 14.72 13.27 -9.57
N VAL A 632 15.14 12.06 -9.18
CA VAL A 632 16.36 11.88 -8.40
C VAL A 632 17.49 11.83 -9.41
N LEU A 633 18.04 13.01 -9.70
CA LEU A 633 19.21 13.19 -10.57
C LEU A 633 20.43 12.41 -10.06
#